data_AF-A0A8X8BB37-F1
#
_entry.id   AF-A0A8X8BB37-F1
#
_cell.length_a   1.000
_cell.length_b   1.000
_cell.length_c   1.000
_cell.angle_alpha   90.00
_cell.angle_beta   90.00
_cell.angle_gamma   90.00
#
_symmetry.space_group_name_H-M   'P 1'
#
loop_
_entity.id
_entity.type
_entity.pdbx_description
1 polymer ?
#
loop_
_entity_poly.entity_id
_entity_poly.type
_entity_poly.pdbx_seq_one_letter_code
_entity_poly.pdbx_strand_id
1 'polypeptide(L)'
;MHGDLDNVYKTIQHHEQIHNTKVDLLLCCGDFQAVRNEKDMDSLSIPIKYREMKSFWKYYSGQEVTPVPTIFIGGNHEASNYLWELYYGGWAATNIYFLGHAGVVKFGNLRIGGLYGIYKGRDYRLGHFERPPYNSNTIKSVCHVREYDVHKLMQLEEPLDIFLSHD
;
A
#
# COMPACT_ATOMS: atom_id res chain seq x y z
N MET A 1 3.56 -10.20 2.04
CA MET A 1 3.21 -9.43 3.26
C MET A 1 1.82 -9.80 3.73
N HIS A 2 0.76 -9.52 2.95
CA HIS A 2 -0.63 -9.88 3.28
C HIS A 2 -1.04 -9.51 4.71
N GLY A 3 -0.69 -8.28 5.13
CA GLY A 3 -0.99 -7.74 6.46
C GLY A 3 -0.13 -8.22 7.63
N ASP A 4 0.82 -9.13 7.43
CA ASP A 4 1.67 -9.68 8.50
C ASP A 4 2.94 -8.85 8.76
N LEU A 5 2.73 -7.60 9.17
CA LEU A 5 3.80 -6.64 9.51
C LEU A 5 4.61 -7.10 10.72
N ASP A 6 3.97 -7.72 11.72
CA ASP A 6 4.66 -8.23 12.91
C ASP A 6 5.81 -9.15 12.53
N ASN A 7 5.57 -10.12 11.63
CA ASN A 7 6.62 -11.04 11.19
C ASN A 7 7.65 -10.35 10.30
N VAL A 8 7.23 -9.46 9.39
CA VAL A 8 8.16 -8.70 8.54
C VAL A 8 9.14 -7.88 9.38
N TYR A 9 8.63 -7.13 10.35
CA TYR A 9 9.46 -6.30 11.23
C TYR A 9 10.35 -7.13 12.14
N LYS A 10 9.88 -8.26 12.69
CA LYS A 10 10.72 -9.20 13.45
C LYS A 10 11.86 -9.76 12.59
N THR A 11 11.58 -10.12 11.34
CA THR A 11 12.60 -10.61 10.40
C THR A 11 13.65 -9.54 10.11
N ILE A 12 13.24 -8.28 9.90
CA ILE A 12 14.17 -7.17 9.70
C ILE A 12 15.08 -7.00 10.92
N GLN A 13 14.51 -6.93 12.13
CA GLN A 13 15.29 -6.79 13.36
C GLN A 13 16.26 -7.95 13.56
N HIS A 14 15.82 -9.19 13.28
CA HIS A 14 16.68 -10.36 13.36
C HIS A 14 17.85 -10.30 12.37
N HIS A 15 17.59 -9.86 11.13
CA HIS A 15 18.62 -9.65 10.12
C HIS A 15 19.62 -8.57 10.54
N GLU A 16 19.14 -7.43 11.06
CA GLU A 16 20.00 -6.36 11.58
C GLU A 16 20.93 -6.86 12.70
N GLN A 17 20.40 -7.69 13.62
CA GLN A 17 21.17 -8.29 14.71
C GLN A 17 22.26 -9.24 14.23
N ILE A 18 21.94 -10.15 13.30
CA ILE A 18 22.91 -11.16 12.81
C ILE A 18 24.01 -10.51 11.99
N HIS A 19 23.66 -9.54 11.14
CA HIS A 19 24.59 -8.96 10.18
C HIS A 19 25.24 -7.67 10.66
N ASN A 20 24.91 -7.20 11.88
CA ASN A 20 25.35 -5.92 12.43
C ASN A 20 25.21 -4.77 11.42
N THR A 21 24.03 -4.73 10.78
CA THR A 21 23.67 -3.75 9.76
C THR A 21 22.38 -3.05 10.17
N LYS A 22 22.08 -1.91 9.53
CA LYS A 22 20.84 -1.17 9.74
C LYS A 22 20.08 -1.07 8.42
N VAL A 23 18.78 -1.34 8.47
CA VAL A 23 17.85 -1.10 7.39
C VAL A 23 17.26 0.30 7.59
N ASP A 24 17.50 1.19 6.63
CA ASP A 24 17.03 2.58 6.70
C ASP A 24 15.58 2.75 6.23
N LEU A 25 15.12 1.87 5.35
CA LEU A 25 13.80 1.96 4.72
C LEU A 25 13.28 0.57 4.30
N LEU A 26 12.02 0.31 4.59
CA LEU A 26 11.27 -0.83 4.05
C LEU A 26 10.36 -0.36 2.91
N LEU A 27 10.49 -0.97 1.72
CA LEU A 27 9.59 -0.76 0.59
C LEU A 27 8.67 -1.97 0.41
N CYS A 28 7.35 -1.74 0.36
CA CYS A 28 6.35 -2.79 0.21
C CYS A 28 5.59 -2.63 -1.12
N CYS A 29 5.69 -3.65 -1.96
CA CYS A 29 5.12 -3.64 -3.32
C CYS A 29 3.64 -4.05 -3.38
N GLY A 30 2.84 -3.76 -2.36
CA GLY A 30 1.41 -4.11 -2.33
C GLY A 30 1.03 -5.25 -1.39
N ASP A 31 -0.27 -5.51 -1.34
CA ASP A 31 -0.92 -6.39 -0.37
C ASP A 31 -0.44 -6.12 1.06
N PHE A 32 -0.38 -4.83 1.39
CA PHE A 32 0.01 -4.31 2.69
C PHE A 32 -1.11 -4.53 3.71
N GLN A 33 -2.36 -4.45 3.27
CA GLN A 33 -3.58 -4.69 4.03
C GLN A 33 -3.73 -3.72 5.22
N ALA A 34 -3.79 -2.42 4.92
CA ALA A 34 -3.88 -1.33 5.90
C ALA A 34 -5.25 -1.23 6.63
N VAL A 35 -5.70 -2.29 7.30
CA VAL A 35 -6.98 -2.35 8.01
C VAL A 35 -6.86 -1.70 9.40
N ARG A 36 -7.57 -0.60 9.65
CA ARG A 36 -7.53 0.13 10.94
C ARG A 36 -8.41 -0.51 12.00
N ASN A 37 -9.55 -1.05 11.58
CA ASN A 37 -10.59 -1.61 12.45
C ASN A 37 -11.48 -2.59 11.68
N GLU A 38 -12.41 -3.25 12.38
CA GLU A 38 -13.33 -4.22 11.79
C GLU A 38 -14.16 -3.66 10.63
N LYS A 39 -14.46 -2.36 10.59
CA LYS A 39 -15.27 -1.78 9.52
C LYS A 39 -14.52 -1.71 8.18
N ASP A 40 -13.21 -1.52 8.22
CA ASP A 40 -12.37 -1.54 7.02
C ASP A 40 -12.36 -2.94 6.36
N MET A 41 -12.68 -4.01 7.11
CA MET A 41 -12.77 -5.39 6.59
C MET A 41 -13.85 -5.55 5.50
N ASP A 42 -14.89 -4.72 5.52
CA ASP A 42 -15.92 -4.69 4.47
C ASP A 42 -15.36 -4.25 3.12
N SER A 43 -14.22 -3.54 3.15
CA SER A 43 -13.55 -2.98 1.98
C SER A 43 -12.35 -3.81 1.49
N LEU A 44 -12.22 -5.06 1.96
CA LEU A 44 -11.25 -6.02 1.44
C LEU A 44 -11.84 -6.86 0.30
N SER A 45 -11.16 -6.90 -0.85
CA SER A 45 -11.47 -7.85 -1.94
C SER A 45 -10.93 -9.26 -1.64
N ILE A 46 -11.29 -9.81 -0.48
CA ILE A 46 -10.91 -11.16 -0.01
C ILE A 46 -12.18 -11.94 0.33
N PRO A 47 -12.30 -13.24 -0.01
CA PRO A 47 -13.42 -14.06 0.44
C PRO A 47 -13.57 -14.05 1.97
N ILE A 48 -14.79 -13.91 2.48
CA ILE A 48 -15.08 -13.72 3.92
C ILE A 48 -14.36 -14.74 4.82
N LYS A 49 -14.34 -16.02 4.43
CA LYS A 49 -13.68 -17.10 5.19
C LYS A 49 -12.16 -16.96 5.35
N TYR A 50 -11.51 -16.08 4.58
CA TYR A 50 -10.07 -15.82 4.61
C TYR A 50 -9.73 -14.40 5.08
N ARG A 51 -10.74 -13.60 5.45
CA ARG A 51 -10.52 -12.23 5.92
C ARG A 51 -9.99 -12.26 7.34
N GLU A 52 -8.83 -11.65 7.53
CA GLU A 52 -8.24 -11.42 8.85
C GLU A 52 -7.73 -9.99 8.93
N MET A 53 -7.89 -9.33 10.07
CA MET A 53 -7.43 -7.94 10.28
C MET A 53 -5.90 -7.83 10.35
N LYS A 54 -5.22 -8.96 10.60
CA LYS A 54 -3.76 -9.10 10.70
C LYS A 54 -3.17 -8.10 11.72
N SER A 55 -2.15 -7.33 11.35
CA SER A 55 -1.33 -6.58 12.32
C SER A 55 -1.31 -5.06 12.15
N PHE A 56 -1.70 -4.51 11.00
CA PHE A 56 -1.60 -3.06 10.75
C PHE A 56 -2.29 -2.19 11.80
N TRP A 57 -3.47 -2.61 12.27
CA TRP A 57 -4.25 -1.88 13.27
C TRP A 57 -3.46 -1.57 14.56
N LYS A 58 -2.49 -2.40 14.95
CA LYS A 58 -1.64 -2.18 16.13
C LYS A 58 -0.72 -0.97 15.93
N TYR A 59 -0.19 -0.82 14.73
CA TYR A 59 0.66 0.31 14.35
C TYR A 59 -0.17 1.57 14.15
N TYR A 60 -1.38 1.44 13.59
CA TYR A 60 -2.32 2.55 13.44
C TYR A 60 -2.77 3.11 14.80
N SER A 61 -3.05 2.24 15.78
CA SER A 61 -3.48 2.65 17.13
C SER A 61 -2.33 3.16 18.01
N GLY A 62 -1.07 2.96 17.60
CA GLY A 62 0.12 3.25 18.40
C GLY A 62 0.41 2.22 19.49
N GLN A 63 -0.28 1.07 19.49
CA GLN A 63 0.04 -0.05 20.37
C GLN A 63 1.42 -0.65 20.07
N GLU A 64 1.81 -0.65 18.80
CA GLU A 64 3.12 -1.08 18.33
C GLU A 64 3.81 0.07 17.57
N VAL A 65 5.14 0.10 17.64
CA VAL A 65 5.96 1.10 16.94
C VAL A 65 6.74 0.39 15.84
N THR A 66 6.73 0.96 14.63
CA THR A 66 7.53 0.43 13.52
C THR A 66 9.03 0.56 13.81
N PRO A 67 9.84 -0.48 13.61
CA PRO A 67 11.28 -0.41 13.84
C PRO A 67 12.07 0.29 12.72
N VAL A 68 11.44 0.49 11.56
CA VAL A 68 12.02 1.09 10.36
C VAL A 68 10.95 1.91 9.64
N PRO A 69 11.30 3.06 9.03
CA PRO A 69 10.40 3.76 8.10
C PRO A 69 9.92 2.81 7.00
N THR A 70 8.62 2.86 6.72
CA THR A 70 8.00 1.97 5.73
C THR A 70 7.26 2.79 4.69
N ILE A 71 7.58 2.57 3.41
CA ILE A 71 6.83 3.10 2.28
C ILE A 71 6.14 1.94 1.57
N PHE A 72 4.88 2.10 1.20
CA PHE A 72 4.15 1.08 0.47
C PHE A 72 3.31 1.64 -0.68
N ILE A 73 3.12 0.81 -1.70
CA ILE A 73 1.98 0.88 -2.63
C ILE A 73 0.95 -0.16 -2.21
N GLY A 74 -0.29 -0.04 -2.67
CA GLY A 74 -1.30 -1.07 -2.43
C GLY A 74 -1.27 -2.20 -3.47
N GLY A 75 -1.90 -3.32 -3.14
CA GLY A 75 -2.21 -4.41 -4.07
C GLY A 75 -3.70 -4.61 -4.25
N ASN A 76 -4.15 -5.86 -4.43
CA ASN A 76 -5.57 -6.19 -4.55
C ASN A 76 -6.22 -6.64 -3.23
N HIS A 77 -5.43 -6.86 -2.17
CA HIS A 77 -5.91 -7.21 -0.83
C HIS A 77 -5.75 -6.04 0.14
N GLU A 78 -6.43 -4.93 -0.16
CA GLU A 78 -6.29 -3.68 0.59
C GLU A 78 -7.60 -3.20 1.21
N ALA A 79 -7.48 -2.49 2.34
CA ALA A 79 -8.56 -1.68 2.91
C ALA A 79 -8.81 -0.48 1.98
N SER A 80 -9.51 -0.73 0.88
CA SER A 80 -9.57 0.19 -0.26
C SER A 80 -10.29 1.49 0.08
N ASN A 81 -11.20 1.48 1.06
CA ASN A 81 -11.80 2.70 1.60
C ASN A 81 -10.76 3.61 2.27
N TYR A 82 -9.84 3.04 3.05
CA TYR A 82 -8.83 3.83 3.74
C TYR A 82 -7.77 4.35 2.77
N LEU A 83 -7.29 3.50 1.85
CA LEU A 83 -6.32 3.96 0.84
C LEU A 83 -6.92 5.04 -0.09
N TRP A 84 -8.24 5.05 -0.28
CA TRP A 84 -8.92 6.11 -1.01
C TRP A 84 -8.89 7.46 -0.27
N GLU A 85 -8.94 7.48 1.06
CA GLU A 85 -8.74 8.71 1.86
C GLU A 85 -7.34 9.30 1.65
N LEU A 86 -6.37 8.45 1.26
CA LEU A 86 -4.97 8.79 1.00
C LEU A 86 -4.63 8.72 -0.49
N TYR A 87 -5.57 9.07 -1.38
CA TYR A 87 -5.41 8.93 -2.85
C TYR A 87 -4.12 9.56 -3.40
N TYR A 88 -3.72 10.73 -2.90
CA TYR A 88 -2.50 11.45 -3.30
C TYR A 88 -1.25 11.06 -2.50
N GLY A 89 -1.34 10.00 -1.69
CA GLY A 89 -0.31 9.59 -0.75
C GLY A 89 -0.43 10.28 0.60
N GLY A 90 0.13 9.66 1.62
CA GLY A 90 0.08 10.17 2.98
C GLY A 90 0.50 9.17 4.04
N TRP A 91 0.63 9.66 5.27
CA TRP A 91 0.94 8.82 6.42
C TRP A 91 -0.25 7.93 6.75
N ALA A 92 -0.09 6.62 6.55
CA ALA A 92 -1.09 5.63 6.92
C ALA A 92 -1.02 5.32 8.43
N ALA A 93 0.16 5.43 9.02
CA ALA A 93 0.37 5.41 10.46
C ALA A 93 1.67 6.16 10.77
N THR A 94 2.03 6.29 12.05
CA THR A 94 3.34 6.82 12.44
C THR A 94 4.43 6.01 11.73
N ASN A 95 5.26 6.71 10.94
CA ASN A 95 6.40 6.14 10.21
C ASN A 95 6.03 5.08 9.13
N ILE A 96 4.76 5.04 8.70
CA ILE A 96 4.27 4.24 7.56
C ILE A 96 3.62 5.18 6.55
N TYR A 97 4.17 5.24 5.33
CA TYR A 97 3.72 6.14 4.27
C TYR A 97 3.19 5.37 3.07
N PHE A 98 1.96 5.68 2.66
CA PHE A 98 1.37 5.20 1.41
C PHE A 98 1.75 6.15 0.28
N LEU A 99 2.27 5.63 -0.84
CA LEU A 99 2.62 6.46 -2.01
C LEU A 99 1.42 7.08 -2.73
N GLY A 100 0.20 6.64 -2.42
CA GLY A 100 -1.00 7.04 -3.15
C GLY A 100 -1.28 6.12 -4.33
N HIS A 101 -2.31 6.47 -5.10
CA HIS A 101 -2.67 5.71 -6.30
C HIS A 101 -1.58 5.74 -7.38
N ALA A 102 -0.91 6.89 -7.50
CA ALA A 102 0.26 7.10 -8.34
C ALA A 102 1.03 8.28 -7.77
N GLY A 103 2.26 8.05 -7.29
CA GLY A 103 3.00 9.08 -6.56
C GLY A 103 4.50 8.87 -6.58
N VAL A 104 5.22 9.93 -6.27
CA VAL A 104 6.68 9.96 -6.14
C VAL A 104 7.05 10.70 -4.88
N VAL A 105 7.97 10.12 -4.09
CA VAL A 105 8.54 10.76 -2.91
C VAL A 105 10.06 10.72 -2.96
N LYS A 106 10.70 11.54 -2.13
CA LYS A 106 12.14 11.47 -1.89
C LYS A 106 12.41 10.90 -0.50
N PHE A 107 13.29 9.91 -0.42
CA PHE A 107 13.85 9.42 0.84
C PHE A 107 15.36 9.59 0.79
N GLY A 108 15.89 10.54 1.57
CA GLY A 108 17.25 11.02 1.38
C GLY A 108 17.45 11.53 -0.05
N ASN A 109 18.39 10.93 -0.77
CA ASN A 109 18.68 11.27 -2.17
C ASN A 109 17.93 10.38 -3.19
N LEU A 110 17.17 9.38 -2.73
CA LEU A 110 16.45 8.46 -3.62
C LEU A 110 15.08 9.01 -4.00
N ARG A 111 14.78 9.05 -5.31
CA ARG A 111 13.45 9.30 -5.87
C ARG A 111 12.74 7.97 -6.08
N ILE A 112 11.68 7.76 -5.32
CA ILE A 112 10.92 6.51 -5.29
C ILE A 112 9.53 6.79 -5.83
N GLY A 113 9.19 6.18 -6.97
CA GLY A 113 7.86 6.22 -7.55
C GLY A 113 7.09 4.93 -7.30
N GLY A 114 5.77 4.99 -7.39
CA GLY A 114 4.94 3.81 -7.27
C GLY A 114 3.57 3.95 -7.91
N LEU A 115 3.02 2.82 -8.34
CA LEU A 115 1.69 2.67 -8.89
C LEU A 115 0.90 1.66 -8.06
N TYR A 116 -0.27 2.08 -7.57
CA TYR A 116 -1.19 1.24 -6.81
C TYR A 116 -1.99 0.32 -7.73
N GLY A 117 -2.08 -0.96 -7.36
CA GLY A 117 -3.12 -1.86 -7.84
C GLY A 117 -2.64 -2.90 -8.85
N ILE A 118 -3.60 -3.56 -9.50
CA ILE A 118 -3.36 -4.59 -10.51
C ILE A 118 -3.97 -4.21 -11.87
N TYR A 119 -3.36 -4.65 -12.97
CA TYR A 119 -3.92 -4.38 -14.28
C TYR A 119 -5.13 -5.28 -14.60
N LYS A 120 -6.22 -4.66 -15.05
CA LYS A 120 -7.35 -5.31 -15.73
C LYS A 120 -7.78 -4.50 -16.93
N GLY A 121 -7.56 -5.03 -18.14
CA GLY A 121 -7.77 -4.29 -19.39
C GLY A 121 -9.18 -3.73 -19.59
N ARG A 122 -10.22 -4.40 -19.07
CA ARG A 122 -11.61 -3.90 -19.14
C ARG A 122 -11.86 -2.63 -18.32
N ASP A 123 -11.08 -2.41 -17.27
CA ASP A 123 -11.24 -1.30 -16.33
C ASP A 123 -10.20 -0.19 -16.56
N TYR A 124 -9.11 -0.49 -17.29
CA TYR A 124 -7.96 0.40 -17.48
C TYR A 124 -8.32 1.79 -18.04
N ARG A 125 -9.17 1.85 -19.07
CA ARG A 125 -9.59 3.11 -19.72
C ARG A 125 -10.75 3.82 -19.03
N LEU A 126 -11.23 3.29 -17.90
CA LEU A 126 -12.28 3.93 -17.13
C LEU A 126 -11.69 5.03 -16.23
N GLY A 127 -12.55 5.83 -15.63
CA GLY A 127 -12.18 6.59 -14.44
C GLY A 127 -12.24 5.70 -13.19
N HIS A 128 -11.81 6.23 -12.06
CA HIS A 128 -12.24 5.69 -10.77
C HIS A 128 -13.63 6.22 -10.44
N PHE A 129 -14.58 5.33 -10.24
CA PHE A 129 -15.99 5.65 -9.95
C PHE A 129 -16.50 4.92 -8.70
N GLU A 130 -15.72 3.98 -8.19
CA GLU A 130 -16.01 3.14 -7.04
C GLU A 130 -16.11 3.98 -5.78
N ARG A 131 -17.14 3.72 -4.97
CA ARG A 131 -17.34 4.40 -3.69
C ARG A 131 -17.91 3.42 -2.66
N PRO A 132 -17.53 3.52 -1.38
CA PRO A 132 -18.20 2.80 -0.31
C PRO A 132 -19.69 3.18 -0.20
N PRO A 133 -20.59 2.25 0.17
CA PRO A 133 -20.33 0.84 0.36
C PRO A 133 -20.12 0.11 -0.98
N TYR A 134 -19.05 -0.67 -1.07
CA TYR A 134 -18.73 -1.40 -2.30
C TYR A 134 -19.65 -2.61 -2.49
N ASN A 135 -20.07 -2.83 -3.73
CA ASN A 135 -20.67 -4.10 -4.17
C ASN A 135 -19.59 -5.09 -4.64
N SER A 136 -20.00 -6.29 -5.02
CA SER A 136 -19.11 -7.38 -5.46
C SER A 136 -18.23 -7.06 -6.68
N ASN A 137 -18.60 -6.07 -7.50
CA ASN A 137 -17.84 -5.64 -8.67
C ASN A 137 -16.89 -4.49 -8.31
N THR A 138 -17.43 -3.43 -7.71
CA THR A 138 -16.68 -2.23 -7.31
C THR A 138 -15.59 -2.52 -6.27
N ILE A 139 -15.82 -3.48 -5.37
CA ILE A 139 -14.79 -3.92 -4.42
C ILE A 139 -13.55 -4.53 -5.10
N LYS A 140 -13.75 -5.13 -6.27
CA LYS A 140 -12.66 -5.70 -7.06
C LYS A 140 -12.00 -4.60 -7.89
N SER A 141 -12.82 -3.77 -8.55
CA SER A 141 -12.31 -2.79 -9.51
C SER A 141 -11.62 -1.58 -8.89
N VAL A 142 -11.88 -1.25 -7.62
CA VAL A 142 -11.24 -0.13 -6.91
C VAL A 142 -9.70 -0.25 -6.87
N CYS A 143 -9.17 -1.47 -6.82
CA CYS A 143 -7.72 -1.72 -6.83
C CYS A 143 -7.15 -1.93 -8.25
N HIS A 144 -7.96 -1.78 -9.30
CA HIS A 144 -7.44 -1.93 -10.65
C HIS A 144 -6.73 -0.64 -11.09
N VAL A 145 -5.61 -0.77 -11.79
CA VAL A 145 -4.88 0.37 -12.38
C VAL A 145 -5.77 1.10 -13.39
N ARG A 146 -5.65 2.44 -13.44
CA ARG A 146 -6.29 3.29 -14.45
C ARG A 146 -5.24 3.96 -15.34
N GLU A 147 -5.59 4.17 -16.60
CA GLU A 147 -4.78 4.86 -17.61
C GLU A 147 -4.37 6.26 -17.13
N TYR A 148 -5.27 6.97 -16.44
CA TYR A 148 -4.98 8.26 -15.82
C TYR A 148 -3.83 8.20 -14.80
N ASP A 149 -3.76 7.15 -13.99
CA ASP A 149 -2.71 6.99 -12.97
C ASP A 149 -1.34 6.73 -13.61
N VAL A 150 -1.31 5.94 -14.69
CA VAL A 150 -0.12 5.71 -15.51
C VAL A 150 0.34 7.00 -16.17
N HIS A 151 -0.57 7.74 -16.80
CA HIS A 151 -0.21 8.99 -17.48
C HIS A 151 0.40 10.03 -16.53
N LYS A 152 -0.10 10.15 -15.30
CA LYS A 152 0.51 11.02 -14.28
C LYS A 152 2.00 10.72 -14.07
N LEU A 153 2.36 9.43 -13.98
CA LEU A 153 3.75 9.00 -13.79
C LEU A 153 4.58 9.13 -15.09
N MET A 154 3.96 8.99 -16.26
CA MET A 154 4.65 9.22 -17.54
C MET A 154 5.03 10.69 -17.78
N GLN A 155 4.44 11.64 -17.05
CA GLN A 155 4.81 13.07 -17.12
C GLN A 155 6.05 13.41 -16.28
N LEU A 156 6.67 12.45 -15.60
CA LEU A 156 7.88 12.70 -14.80
C LEU A 156 9.06 13.03 -15.71
N GLU A 157 9.62 14.23 -15.56
CA GLU A 157 10.78 14.69 -16.34
C GLU A 157 12.11 14.20 -15.75
N GLU A 158 12.19 14.12 -14.43
CA GLU A 158 13.37 13.63 -13.71
C GLU A 158 13.29 12.11 -13.49
N PRO A 159 14.41 11.37 -13.66
CA PRO A 159 14.43 9.94 -13.50
C PRO A 159 14.06 9.52 -12.07
N LEU A 160 13.56 8.29 -11.96
CA LEU A 160 13.34 7.62 -10.68
C LEU A 160 14.50 6.66 -10.43
N ASP A 161 14.94 6.58 -9.17
CA ASP A 161 15.93 5.59 -8.76
C ASP A 161 15.26 4.23 -8.53
N ILE A 162 14.04 4.24 -8.00
CA ILE A 162 13.24 3.04 -7.69
C ILE A 162 11.79 3.27 -8.14
N PHE A 163 11.19 2.25 -8.75
CA PHE A 163 9.78 2.22 -9.08
C PHE A 163 9.11 0.96 -8.51
N LEU A 164 7.94 1.12 -7.89
CA LEU A 164 7.16 0.04 -7.31
C LEU A 164 5.88 -0.22 -8.11
N SER A 165 5.65 -1.47 -8.50
CA SER A 165 4.35 -2.00 -8.98
C SER A 165 4.01 -3.27 -8.20
N HIS A 166 2.74 -3.66 -8.22
CA HIS A 166 2.29 -4.86 -7.52
C HIS A 166 2.28 -6.11 -8.42
N ASP A 167 1.80 -5.98 -9.66
CA ASP A 167 1.76 -7.06 -10.66
C ASP A 167 3.02 -7.14 -11.54
#